data_AF-B0JUP4-F1
#
_entry.id   AF-B0JUP4-F1
#
_cell.length_a   1.000
_cell.length_b   1.000
_cell.length_c   1.000
_cell.angle_alpha   90.00
_cell.angle_beta   90.00
_cell.angle_gamma   90.00
#
_symmetry.space_group_name_H-M   'P 1'
#
loop_
_entity.id
_entity.type
_entity.pdbx_description
1 polymer ?
#
loop_
_entity_poly.entity_id
_entity_poly.type
_entity_poly.pdbx_seq_one_letter_code
_entity_poly.pdbx_strand_id
1 'polypeptide(L)'
;MATKPLNLTSRKLGSDRNCPKKATIGQLSMLEKIAVPIRNIKSRNFMVKRKQPYSLIYLLTLVIGLVIAIAPDGQAQTPDSNNPTSDPNELKPLNQADSVLSLQGGQRLVEEANAAINAAKYDVAVDKLNQARRIFNQLSNYHLQLANSFSGIDPKVFDSQRQSALNTGQLRDEATYQLALVHRAQNQPELAVPLLIQVIQSQNPTSELGQKSYQQLYEMGFVSTPISAPTPTSATPNNSPPQQ
;
A
#
# COMPACT_ATOMS: atom_id res chain seq x y z
N MET A 1 42.44 7.99 42.55
CA MET A 1 42.00 9.20 43.28
C MET A 1 40.48 9.23 43.24
N ALA A 2 39.84 8.92 44.37
CA ALA A 2 38.40 8.75 44.49
C ALA A 2 37.79 10.00 45.12
N THR A 3 36.81 10.61 44.45
CA THR A 3 36.03 11.73 44.98
C THR A 3 34.62 11.28 45.34
N LYS A 4 34.38 11.19 46.65
CA LYS A 4 33.08 11.45 47.30
C LYS A 4 32.87 12.99 47.38
N PRO A 5 31.75 13.54 47.91
CA PRO A 5 30.36 13.05 48.02
C PRO A 5 29.32 14.15 47.67
N LEU A 6 28.00 13.87 47.73
CA LEU A 6 27.02 14.81 48.33
C LEU A 6 25.66 14.14 48.55
N ASN A 7 25.17 14.32 49.77
CA ASN A 7 23.91 13.86 50.34
C ASN A 7 22.94 15.05 50.31
N LEU A 8 21.72 14.87 49.80
CA LEU A 8 20.62 15.79 50.08
C LEU A 8 19.39 15.00 50.53
N THR A 9 19.15 15.12 51.83
CA THR A 9 17.88 14.87 52.49
C THR A 9 16.87 15.94 52.04
N SER A 10 15.65 15.54 51.69
CA SER A 10 14.50 16.45 51.71
C SER A 10 13.24 15.75 52.17
N ARG A 11 12.62 16.42 53.15
CA ARG A 11 11.47 16.06 53.97
C ARG A 11 10.23 16.75 53.40
N LYS A 12 9.12 15.98 53.37
CA LYS A 12 7.78 16.34 53.90
C LYS A 12 6.83 17.23 53.08
N LEU A 13 5.53 16.94 53.33
CA LEU A 13 4.26 17.63 53.01
C LEU A 13 3.62 17.06 51.72
N GLY A 14 2.51 16.32 51.73
CA GLY A 14 1.32 16.44 52.57
C GLY A 14 0.19 16.98 51.68
N SER A 15 -0.74 16.11 51.23
CA SER A 15 -2.02 16.56 50.67
C SER A 15 -3.03 15.41 50.73
N ASP A 16 -3.70 15.31 51.88
CA ASP A 16 -5.06 14.79 51.94
C ASP A 16 -5.97 15.67 51.07
N ARG A 17 -6.86 15.04 50.29
CA ARG A 17 -8.31 15.30 50.33
C ARG A 17 -9.08 14.49 49.27
N ASN A 18 -9.86 13.55 49.80
CA ASN A 18 -11.32 13.49 49.65
C ASN A 18 -11.94 12.86 48.38
N CYS A 19 -12.49 11.64 48.58
CA CYS A 19 -13.64 11.08 47.87
C CYS A 19 -14.90 11.97 48.02
N PRO A 20 -15.88 11.84 47.11
CA PRO A 20 -17.16 11.34 47.60
C PRO A 20 -17.89 10.35 46.67
N LYS A 21 -18.38 9.28 47.31
CA LYS A 21 -19.73 8.68 47.26
C LYS A 21 -20.52 8.61 45.93
N LYS A 22 -20.72 7.34 45.53
CA LYS A 22 -21.99 6.66 45.17
C LYS A 22 -23.21 7.52 44.83
N ALA A 23 -23.76 7.29 43.64
CA ALA A 23 -25.17 7.46 43.34
C ALA A 23 -25.74 6.17 42.73
N THR A 24 -27.02 5.96 43.01
CA THR A 24 -27.78 4.72 43.04
C THR A 24 -28.76 4.65 41.87
N ILE A 25 -28.88 3.45 41.28
CA ILE A 25 -30.07 2.74 40.76
C ILE A 25 -31.29 3.58 40.28
N GLY A 26 -31.64 3.40 39.00
CA GLY A 26 -33.02 3.39 38.46
C GLY A 26 -33.02 2.53 37.19
N GLN A 27 -33.54 1.29 37.21
CA GLN A 27 -34.94 0.86 36.99
C GLN A 27 -35.51 1.20 35.60
N LEU A 28 -35.61 0.12 34.79
CA LEU A 28 -36.64 -0.25 33.81
C LEU A 28 -37.42 0.85 33.07
N SER A 29 -37.38 0.82 31.73
CA SER A 29 -38.58 0.64 30.91
C SER A 29 -38.29 0.58 29.40
N MET A 30 -39.10 -0.26 28.74
CA MET A 30 -39.55 -0.19 27.35
C MET A 30 -38.63 -0.60 26.19
N LEU A 31 -38.88 -1.85 25.79
CA LEU A 31 -39.06 -2.31 24.41
C LEU A 31 -39.48 -1.22 23.42
N GLU A 32 -38.64 -0.95 22.41
CA GLU A 32 -39.14 -0.57 21.10
C GLU A 32 -38.43 -1.36 20.01
N LYS A 33 -39.17 -2.36 19.50
CA LYS A 33 -38.85 -3.14 18.31
C LYS A 33 -38.88 -2.19 17.11
N ILE A 34 -37.71 -1.82 16.59
CA ILE A 34 -37.62 -1.29 15.23
C ILE A 34 -37.58 -2.50 14.28
N ALA A 35 -38.77 -2.95 13.89
CA ALA A 35 -38.94 -3.88 12.80
C ALA A 35 -38.65 -3.13 11.48
N VAL A 36 -37.48 -3.39 10.89
CA VAL A 36 -37.16 -2.93 9.53
C VAL A 36 -37.77 -3.94 8.55
N PRO A 37 -38.68 -3.53 7.64
CA PRO A 37 -39.20 -4.44 6.62
C PRO A 37 -38.10 -4.73 5.59
N ILE A 38 -37.64 -5.99 5.58
CA ILE A 38 -36.81 -6.56 4.52
C ILE A 38 -37.61 -6.51 3.22
N ARG A 39 -37.34 -5.49 2.39
CA ARG A 39 -37.85 -5.43 1.03
C ARG A 39 -37.04 -6.41 0.17
N ASN A 40 -37.77 -7.39 -0.34
CA ASN A 40 -37.39 -8.43 -1.28
C ASN A 40 -36.62 -7.88 -2.50
N ILE A 41 -35.30 -8.07 -2.52
CA ILE A 41 -34.46 -7.76 -3.69
C ILE A 41 -34.48 -8.99 -4.60
N LYS A 42 -35.39 -8.95 -5.57
CA LYS A 42 -35.45 -9.88 -6.70
C LYS A 42 -34.11 -9.85 -7.44
N SER A 43 -33.36 -10.94 -7.35
CA SER A 43 -32.10 -11.18 -8.07
C SER A 43 -32.29 -10.91 -9.57
N ARG A 44 -31.80 -9.77 -10.05
CA ARG A 44 -31.59 -9.52 -11.48
C ARG A 44 -30.19 -10.01 -11.81
N ASN A 45 -30.12 -11.17 -12.45
CA ASN A 45 -28.92 -11.65 -13.12
C ASN A 45 -28.43 -10.58 -14.11
N PHE A 46 -27.45 -9.80 -13.70
CA PHE A 46 -26.78 -8.84 -14.57
C PHE A 46 -25.78 -9.60 -15.45
N MET A 47 -26.33 -10.13 -16.53
CA MET A 47 -25.59 -10.79 -17.59
C MET A 47 -24.79 -9.74 -18.38
N VAL A 48 -23.55 -9.49 -17.96
CA VAL A 48 -22.60 -8.63 -18.67
C VAL A 48 -22.21 -9.32 -19.98
N LYS A 49 -22.94 -8.97 -21.05
CA LYS A 49 -22.67 -9.39 -22.42
C LYS A 49 -21.44 -8.61 -22.93
N ARG A 50 -20.23 -9.08 -22.63
CA ARG A 50 -19.01 -8.58 -23.28
C ARG A 50 -19.01 -9.02 -24.75
N LYS A 51 -19.52 -8.17 -25.65
CA LYS A 51 -19.26 -8.29 -27.08
C LYS A 51 -18.00 -7.48 -27.39
N GLN A 52 -16.92 -8.18 -27.72
CA GLN A 52 -15.71 -7.63 -28.32
C GLN A 52 -15.65 -8.08 -29.77
N PRO A 53 -15.80 -7.20 -30.78
CA PRO A 53 -15.50 -7.52 -32.16
C PRO A 53 -14.42 -6.58 -32.70
N TYR A 54 -13.15 -6.97 -32.57
CA TYR A 54 -12.06 -6.39 -33.36
C TYR A 54 -11.13 -7.51 -33.79
N SER A 55 -11.47 -8.13 -34.91
CA SER A 55 -10.64 -9.09 -35.64
C SER A 55 -10.87 -8.86 -37.13
N LEU A 56 -9.78 -8.92 -37.90
CA LEU A 56 -9.64 -8.60 -39.32
C LEU A 56 -9.71 -7.12 -39.69
N ILE A 57 -8.56 -6.56 -40.03
CA ILE A 57 -8.19 -5.92 -41.31
C ILE A 57 -6.94 -5.10 -41.03
N TYR A 58 -5.77 -5.58 -41.46
CA TYR A 58 -4.71 -4.75 -42.04
C TYR A 58 -3.71 -5.68 -42.74
N LEU A 59 -3.90 -5.80 -44.05
CA LEU A 59 -2.96 -6.39 -44.99
C LEU A 59 -2.71 -5.32 -46.06
N LEU A 60 -1.46 -5.25 -46.51
CA LEU A 60 -1.03 -4.71 -47.80
C LEU A 60 -0.81 -3.18 -47.91
N THR A 61 0.45 -2.76 -47.80
CA THR A 61 1.09 -1.92 -48.84
C THR A 61 2.61 -2.17 -48.81
N LEU A 62 3.09 -2.72 -49.92
CA LEU A 62 4.48 -2.91 -50.29
C LEU A 62 4.79 -1.85 -51.33
N VAL A 63 5.75 -0.96 -51.06
CA VAL A 63 6.39 -0.13 -52.09
C VAL A 63 7.90 -0.16 -51.85
N ILE A 64 8.59 -0.64 -52.89
CA ILE A 64 10.03 -0.71 -53.04
C ILE A 64 10.55 0.64 -53.54
N GLY A 65 11.70 1.09 -53.05
CA GLY A 65 12.41 2.26 -53.59
C GLY A 65 13.90 2.23 -53.28
N LEU A 66 14.67 1.68 -54.22
CA LEU A 66 16.14 1.63 -54.30
C LEU A 66 16.67 2.88 -55.03
N VAL A 67 17.62 3.64 -54.45
CA VAL A 67 18.59 4.50 -55.16
C VAL A 67 19.90 4.60 -54.36
N ILE A 68 21.02 4.70 -55.10
CA ILE A 68 22.43 4.44 -54.77
C ILE A 68 23.24 5.73 -54.49
N ALA A 69 24.20 5.61 -53.56
CA ALA A 69 25.53 6.26 -53.34
C ALA A 69 25.82 7.73 -53.71
N ILE A 70 26.50 8.48 -52.80
CA ILE A 70 27.86 9.08 -52.94
C ILE A 70 28.42 9.42 -51.51
N ALA A 71 29.72 9.19 -51.26
CA ALA A 71 30.47 9.57 -50.04
C ALA A 71 31.21 10.92 -50.24
N PRO A 72 32.17 11.33 -49.36
CA PRO A 72 32.06 11.77 -47.97
C PRO A 72 32.49 13.25 -47.83
N ASP A 73 32.00 13.98 -46.82
CA ASP A 73 32.74 15.13 -46.29
C ASP A 73 32.42 15.30 -44.81
N GLY A 74 33.48 15.28 -44.00
CA GLY A 74 33.39 15.44 -42.57
C GLY A 74 33.14 16.90 -42.21
N GLN A 75 32.21 17.11 -41.28
CA GLN A 75 32.34 18.16 -40.28
C GLN A 75 31.88 17.62 -38.94
N ALA A 76 32.77 17.74 -37.96
CA ALA A 76 32.55 17.40 -36.57
C ALA A 76 31.35 18.18 -36.03
N GLN A 77 30.33 17.47 -35.56
CA GLN A 77 29.24 18.03 -34.77
C GLN A 77 29.44 17.60 -33.33
N THR A 78 29.67 18.60 -32.49
CA THR A 78 29.51 18.59 -31.03
C THR A 78 28.17 17.94 -30.66
N PRO A 79 28.10 17.05 -29.66
CA PRO A 79 26.82 16.52 -29.22
C PRO A 79 26.09 17.60 -28.41
N ASP A 80 25.25 18.34 -29.13
CA ASP A 80 24.19 19.16 -28.57
C ASP A 80 23.09 18.19 -28.10
N SER A 81 22.99 18.02 -26.78
CA SER A 81 21.83 17.41 -26.14
C SER A 81 20.61 18.21 -26.57
N ASN A 82 19.72 17.64 -27.40
CA ASN A 82 18.27 17.88 -27.45
C ASN A 82 17.66 17.29 -28.74
N ASN A 83 17.58 15.96 -28.85
CA ASN A 83 16.58 15.30 -29.72
C ASN A 83 16.37 13.84 -29.28
N PRO A 84 15.19 13.42 -28.78
CA PRO A 84 14.92 12.02 -28.54
C PRO A 84 14.51 11.36 -29.86
N THR A 85 15.49 11.07 -30.71
CA THR A 85 15.31 10.05 -31.75
C THR A 85 15.21 8.72 -31.01
N SER A 86 13.98 8.26 -30.79
CA SER A 86 13.72 6.98 -30.11
C SER A 86 14.05 5.85 -31.08
N ASP A 87 15.32 5.45 -31.16
CA ASP A 87 15.72 4.24 -31.86
C ASP A 87 15.12 3.02 -31.14
N PRO A 88 14.25 2.21 -31.78
CA PRO A 88 13.57 1.08 -31.13
C PRO A 88 14.53 -0.03 -30.61
N ASN A 89 15.80 0.02 -31.01
CA ASN A 89 16.83 -0.95 -30.64
C ASN A 89 17.79 -0.43 -29.56
N GLU A 90 17.60 0.78 -29.03
CA GLU A 90 18.38 1.25 -27.89
C GLU A 90 17.87 0.57 -26.61
N LEU A 91 18.73 -0.22 -25.97
CA LEU A 91 18.42 -0.95 -24.74
C LEU A 91 18.14 0.04 -23.61
N LYS A 92 16.87 0.41 -23.41
CA LYS A 92 16.45 1.34 -22.36
C LYS A 92 16.65 0.68 -20.98
N PRO A 93 17.46 1.26 -20.07
CA PRO A 93 17.64 0.72 -18.74
C PRO A 93 16.30 0.66 -17.97
N LEU A 94 15.95 -0.53 -17.46
CA LEU A 94 14.67 -0.75 -16.79
C LEU A 94 14.53 -0.01 -15.46
N ASN A 95 15.63 0.51 -14.89
CA ASN A 95 15.62 1.34 -13.69
C ASN A 95 15.28 2.81 -13.96
N GLN A 96 15.06 3.21 -15.21
CA GLN A 96 14.63 4.56 -15.56
C GLN A 96 13.14 4.77 -15.24
N ALA A 97 12.79 6.02 -14.97
CA ALA A 97 11.44 6.41 -14.60
C ALA A 97 10.40 5.93 -15.62
N ASP A 98 10.70 6.03 -16.92
CA ASP A 98 9.75 5.70 -18.00
C ASP A 98 9.63 4.21 -18.31
N SER A 99 10.45 3.37 -17.68
CA SER A 99 10.31 1.93 -17.84
C SER A 99 9.02 1.45 -17.19
N VAL A 100 8.20 0.72 -17.94
CA VAL A 100 6.90 0.20 -17.48
C VAL A 100 7.07 -0.79 -16.32
N LEU A 101 8.19 -1.51 -16.28
CA LEU A 101 8.51 -2.48 -15.25
C LEU A 101 9.65 -1.96 -14.36
N SER A 102 9.40 -0.84 -13.69
CA SER A 102 10.35 -0.21 -12.79
C SER A 102 9.66 0.24 -11.50
N LEU A 103 10.46 0.42 -10.44
CA LEU A 103 9.96 0.93 -9.18
C LEU A 103 9.32 2.32 -9.36
N GLN A 104 10.02 3.17 -10.10
CA GLN A 104 9.62 4.54 -10.42
C GLN A 104 8.36 4.56 -11.31
N GLY A 105 8.24 3.63 -12.26
CA GLY A 105 7.06 3.47 -13.10
C GLY A 105 5.83 3.10 -12.29
N GLY A 106 5.98 2.18 -11.33
CA GLY A 106 4.93 1.84 -10.37
C GLY A 106 4.53 3.03 -9.47
N GLN A 107 5.50 3.78 -8.96
CA GLN A 107 5.25 4.97 -8.13
C GLN A 107 4.54 6.08 -8.90
N ARG A 108 4.95 6.34 -10.15
CA ARG A 108 4.25 7.29 -11.03
C ARG A 108 2.79 6.91 -11.22
N LEU A 109 2.48 5.63 -11.41
CA LEU A 109 1.09 5.18 -11.53
C LEU A 109 0.28 5.47 -10.24
N VAL A 110 0.91 5.36 -9.06
CA VAL A 110 0.27 5.75 -7.79
C VAL A 110 0.04 7.26 -7.73
N GLU A 111 1.02 8.07 -8.14
CA GLU A 111 0.88 9.53 -8.20
C GLU A 111 -0.23 9.97 -9.17
N GLU A 112 -0.28 9.36 -10.36
CA GLU A 112 -1.35 9.59 -11.35
C GLU A 112 -2.72 9.17 -10.79
N ALA A 113 -2.78 8.06 -10.04
CA ALA A 113 -4.00 7.66 -9.35
C ALA A 113 -4.42 8.68 -8.31
N ASN A 114 -3.50 9.18 -7.49
CA ASN A 114 -3.78 10.21 -6.49
C ASN A 114 -4.29 11.51 -7.13
N ALA A 115 -3.70 11.92 -8.25
CA ALA A 115 -4.18 13.04 -9.04
C ALA A 115 -5.62 12.79 -9.56
N ALA A 116 -5.91 11.57 -10.03
CA ALA A 116 -7.25 11.19 -10.45
C ALA A 116 -8.26 11.17 -9.30
N ILE A 117 -7.87 10.69 -8.11
CA ILE A 117 -8.69 10.72 -6.88
C ILE A 117 -9.05 12.16 -6.52
N ASN A 118 -8.07 13.06 -6.50
CA ASN A 118 -8.27 14.48 -6.21
C ASN A 118 -9.19 15.16 -7.23
N ALA A 119 -9.19 14.68 -8.47
CA ALA A 119 -10.09 15.12 -9.54
C ALA A 119 -11.43 14.36 -9.58
N ALA A 120 -11.74 13.51 -8.59
CA ALA A 120 -12.91 12.63 -8.53
C ALA A 120 -13.08 11.69 -9.74
N LYS A 121 -11.99 11.37 -10.45
CA LYS A 121 -11.94 10.44 -11.58
C LYS A 121 -11.63 9.02 -11.09
N TYR A 122 -12.57 8.43 -10.33
CA TYR A 122 -12.33 7.18 -9.62
C TYR A 122 -12.04 5.98 -10.54
N ASP A 123 -12.66 5.89 -11.72
CA ASP A 123 -12.39 4.79 -12.66
C ASP A 123 -10.93 4.79 -13.14
N VAL A 124 -10.38 5.98 -13.41
CA VAL A 124 -8.98 6.15 -13.79
C VAL A 124 -8.07 5.78 -12.62
N ALA A 125 -8.41 6.19 -11.40
CA ALA A 125 -7.64 5.84 -10.20
C ALA A 125 -7.60 4.32 -9.98
N VAL A 126 -8.74 3.63 -10.16
CA VAL A 126 -8.83 2.16 -10.07
C VAL A 126 -7.89 1.50 -11.08
N ASP A 127 -7.91 1.93 -12.34
CA ASP A 127 -7.05 1.37 -13.39
C ASP A 127 -5.56 1.56 -13.10
N LYS A 128 -5.18 2.76 -12.63
CA LYS A 128 -3.80 3.12 -12.32
C LYS A 128 -3.27 2.36 -11.10
N LEU A 129 -4.05 2.28 -10.02
CA LEU A 129 -3.68 1.51 -8.84
C LEU A 129 -3.58 0.01 -9.14
N ASN A 130 -4.47 -0.53 -9.97
CA ASN A 130 -4.38 -1.93 -10.39
C ASN A 130 -3.11 -2.20 -11.22
N GLN A 131 -2.72 -1.27 -12.09
CA GLN A 131 -1.45 -1.37 -12.83
C GLN A 131 -0.25 -1.33 -11.88
N ALA A 132 -0.22 -0.36 -10.95
CA ALA A 132 0.85 -0.23 -9.96
C ALA A 132 1.01 -1.52 -9.14
N ARG A 133 -0.10 -2.08 -8.62
CA ARG A 133 -0.09 -3.35 -7.87
C ARG A 133 0.53 -4.51 -8.65
N ARG A 134 0.21 -4.63 -9.95
CA ARG A 134 0.80 -5.69 -10.80
C ARG A 134 2.30 -5.51 -10.96
N ILE A 135 2.75 -4.29 -11.23
CA ILE A 135 4.18 -3.96 -11.37
C ILE A 135 4.93 -4.24 -10.07
N PHE A 136 4.43 -3.75 -8.93
CA PHE A 136 5.08 -3.98 -7.64
C PHE A 136 5.11 -5.47 -7.26
N ASN A 137 4.04 -6.21 -7.50
CA ASN A 137 4.03 -7.66 -7.25
C ASN A 137 5.06 -8.39 -8.12
N GLN A 138 5.17 -8.00 -9.39
CA GLN A 138 6.13 -8.60 -10.31
C GLN A 138 7.58 -8.28 -9.87
N LEU A 139 7.86 -7.03 -9.55
CA LEU A 139 9.16 -6.58 -9.04
C LEU A 139 9.55 -7.28 -7.74
N SER A 140 8.64 -7.38 -6.77
CA SER A 140 8.93 -8.07 -5.50
C SER A 140 9.28 -9.54 -5.74
N ASN A 141 8.58 -10.21 -6.66
CA ASN A 141 8.88 -11.60 -7.00
C ASN A 141 10.24 -11.75 -7.69
N TYR A 142 10.61 -10.84 -8.58
CA TYR A 142 11.93 -10.87 -9.23
C TYR A 142 13.07 -10.63 -8.26
N HIS A 143 12.93 -9.68 -7.33
CA HIS A 143 13.92 -9.47 -6.28
C HIS A 143 14.06 -10.70 -5.38
N LEU A 144 12.98 -11.42 -5.05
CA LEU A 144 13.08 -12.69 -4.31
C LEU A 144 13.77 -13.79 -5.10
N GLN A 145 13.43 -13.94 -6.39
CA GLN A 145 14.09 -14.93 -7.26
C GLN A 145 15.59 -14.65 -7.36
N LEU A 146 15.98 -13.39 -7.51
CA LEU A 146 17.38 -12.97 -7.54
C LEU A 146 18.07 -13.18 -6.19
N ALA A 147 17.41 -12.83 -5.07
CA ALA A 147 17.95 -13.13 -3.74
C ALA A 147 18.27 -14.62 -3.62
N ASN A 148 17.32 -15.49 -3.97
CA ASN A 148 17.49 -16.93 -3.88
C ASN A 148 18.65 -17.46 -4.73
N SER A 149 18.96 -16.86 -5.90
CA SER A 149 20.11 -17.28 -6.70
C SER A 149 21.46 -16.94 -6.08
N PHE A 150 21.52 -15.95 -5.18
CA PHE A 150 22.74 -15.57 -4.45
C PHE A 150 22.82 -16.18 -3.04
N SER A 151 21.82 -16.98 -2.64
CA SER A 151 21.81 -17.63 -1.33
C SER A 151 23.00 -18.58 -1.19
N GLY A 152 23.80 -18.39 -0.14
CA GLY A 152 25.03 -19.17 0.10
C GLY A 152 26.22 -18.81 -0.80
N ILE A 153 26.07 -17.85 -1.73
CA ILE A 153 27.13 -17.36 -2.61
C ILE A 153 27.60 -15.98 -2.16
N ASP A 154 26.69 -15.01 -2.13
CA ASP A 154 26.97 -13.64 -1.69
C ASP A 154 25.87 -13.17 -0.73
N PRO A 155 26.13 -13.20 0.60
CA PRO A 155 25.17 -12.75 1.60
C PRO A 155 24.74 -11.29 1.45
N LYS A 156 25.63 -10.40 0.96
CA LYS A 156 25.31 -8.98 0.81
C LYS A 156 24.32 -8.76 -0.33
N VAL A 157 24.53 -9.42 -1.46
CA VAL A 157 23.59 -9.37 -2.59
C VAL A 157 22.27 -10.02 -2.20
N PHE A 158 22.31 -11.19 -1.54
CA PHE A 158 21.11 -11.84 -1.01
C PHE A 158 20.28 -10.88 -0.14
N ASP A 159 20.89 -10.25 0.87
CA ASP A 159 20.21 -9.35 1.80
C ASP A 159 19.68 -8.10 1.10
N SER A 160 20.45 -7.51 0.18
CA SER A 160 20.03 -6.34 -0.60
C SER A 160 18.80 -6.63 -1.47
N GLN A 161 18.78 -7.78 -2.15
CA GLN A 161 17.65 -8.17 -2.99
C GLN A 161 16.43 -8.56 -2.14
N ARG A 162 16.64 -9.23 -1.00
CA ARG A 162 15.57 -9.51 -0.04
C ARG A 162 14.94 -8.22 0.49
N GLN A 163 15.75 -7.22 0.85
CA GLN A 163 15.24 -5.93 1.30
C GLN A 163 14.46 -5.22 0.19
N SER A 164 14.96 -5.25 -1.05
CA SER A 164 14.27 -4.67 -2.21
C SER A 164 12.91 -5.32 -2.47
N ALA A 165 12.82 -6.65 -2.32
CA ALA A 165 11.56 -7.37 -2.41
C ALA A 165 10.56 -6.94 -1.32
N LEU A 166 11.02 -6.80 -0.08
CA LEU A 166 10.18 -6.37 1.05
C LEU A 166 9.66 -4.95 0.84
N ASN A 167 10.54 -4.01 0.49
CA ASN A 167 10.17 -2.61 0.22
C ASN A 167 9.16 -2.52 -0.92
N THR A 168 9.37 -3.28 -2.00
CA THR A 168 8.44 -3.30 -3.13
C THR A 168 7.10 -3.94 -2.75
N GLY A 169 7.11 -4.98 -1.91
CA GLY A 169 5.91 -5.59 -1.35
C GLY A 169 5.09 -4.60 -0.50
N GLN A 170 5.76 -3.74 0.28
CA GLN A 170 5.08 -2.67 1.03
C GLN A 170 4.36 -1.69 0.09
N LEU A 171 5.02 -1.22 -0.97
CA LEU A 171 4.41 -0.34 -1.97
C LEU A 171 3.19 -0.99 -2.66
N ARG A 172 3.25 -2.31 -2.94
CA ARG A 172 2.10 -3.07 -3.45
C ARG A 172 0.92 -3.01 -2.48
N ASP A 173 1.18 -3.15 -1.19
CA ASP A 173 0.14 -3.19 -0.18
C ASP A 173 -0.43 -1.79 0.09
N GLU A 174 0.38 -0.75 0.04
CA GLU A 174 -0.08 0.65 0.07
C GLU A 174 -1.00 0.97 -1.11
N ALA A 175 -0.62 0.60 -2.33
CA ALA A 175 -1.48 0.77 -3.51
C ALA A 175 -2.77 -0.05 -3.41
N THR A 176 -2.71 -1.25 -2.79
CA THR A 176 -3.88 -2.08 -2.52
C THR A 176 -4.82 -1.43 -1.50
N TYR A 177 -4.28 -0.83 -0.44
CA TYR A 177 -5.04 -0.07 0.55
C TYR A 177 -5.73 1.15 -0.08
N GLN A 178 -5.00 1.94 -0.87
CA GLN A 178 -5.58 3.10 -1.58
C GLN A 178 -6.71 2.67 -2.52
N LEU A 179 -6.54 1.56 -3.24
CA LEU A 179 -7.59 1.03 -4.12
C LEU A 179 -8.86 0.68 -3.35
N ALA A 180 -8.73 0.11 -2.15
CA ALA A 180 -9.87 -0.16 -1.29
C ALA A 180 -10.60 1.13 -0.87
N LEU A 181 -9.85 2.20 -0.56
CA LEU A 181 -10.45 3.50 -0.23
C LEU A 181 -11.19 4.12 -1.43
N VAL A 182 -10.67 3.95 -2.64
CA VAL A 182 -11.34 4.40 -3.88
C VAL A 182 -12.67 3.66 -4.07
N HIS A 183 -12.69 2.33 -3.91
CA HIS A 183 -13.93 1.56 -3.98
C HIS A 183 -14.93 1.98 -2.90
N ARG A 184 -14.48 2.28 -1.69
CA ARG A 184 -15.34 2.84 -0.64
C ARG A 184 -15.95 4.18 -1.06
N ALA A 185 -15.16 5.08 -1.65
CA ALA A 185 -15.64 6.35 -2.18
C ALA A 185 -16.66 6.19 -3.33
N GLN A 186 -16.56 5.09 -4.09
CA GLN A 186 -17.53 4.72 -5.13
C GLN A 186 -18.79 4.01 -4.59
N ASN A 187 -18.95 3.89 -3.27
CA ASN A 187 -20.02 3.12 -2.61
C ASN A 187 -20.00 1.63 -2.98
N GLN A 188 -18.80 1.05 -3.13
CA GLN A 188 -18.57 -0.37 -3.43
C GLN A 188 -17.74 -1.04 -2.31
N PRO A 189 -18.23 -1.07 -1.06
CA PRO A 189 -17.48 -1.66 0.06
C PRO A 189 -17.21 -3.17 -0.13
N GLU A 190 -18.04 -3.87 -0.91
CA GLU A 190 -17.86 -5.30 -1.20
C GLU A 190 -16.56 -5.59 -1.98
N LEU A 191 -16.08 -4.62 -2.78
CA LEU A 191 -14.80 -4.71 -3.46
C LEU A 191 -13.64 -4.26 -2.57
N ALA A 192 -13.91 -3.36 -1.60
CA ALA A 192 -12.90 -2.86 -0.67
C ALA A 192 -12.51 -3.90 0.39
N VAL A 193 -13.47 -4.64 0.93
CA VAL A 193 -13.25 -5.66 1.98
C VAL A 193 -12.14 -6.67 1.63
N PRO A 194 -12.17 -7.39 0.48
CA PRO A 194 -11.13 -8.36 0.17
C PRO A 194 -9.75 -7.71 0.00
N LEU A 195 -9.68 -6.47 -0.48
CA LEU A 195 -8.42 -5.73 -0.62
C LEU A 195 -7.83 -5.37 0.75
N LEU A 196 -8.64 -4.93 1.70
CA LEU A 196 -8.19 -4.62 3.07
C LEU A 196 -7.74 -5.88 3.81
N ILE A 197 -8.45 -7.00 3.65
CA ILE A 197 -8.03 -8.30 4.19
C ILE A 197 -6.68 -8.71 3.58
N GLN A 198 -6.51 -8.54 2.26
CA GLN A 198 -5.24 -8.82 1.60
C GLN A 198 -4.09 -8.01 2.19
N VAL A 199 -4.30 -6.72 2.47
CA VAL A 199 -3.28 -5.88 3.13
C VAL A 199 -2.97 -6.39 4.54
N ILE A 200 -3.97 -6.76 5.34
CA ILE A 200 -3.77 -7.32 6.69
C ILE A 200 -3.07 -8.68 6.68
N GLN A 201 -3.25 -9.49 5.64
CA GLN A 201 -2.58 -10.79 5.52
C GLN A 201 -1.14 -10.67 5.04
N SER A 202 -0.90 -9.72 4.14
CA SER A 202 0.44 -9.47 3.60
C SER A 202 1.32 -8.72 4.59
N GLN A 203 0.73 -7.73 5.27
CA GLN A 203 1.36 -7.03 6.37
C GLN A 203 1.10 -7.77 7.68
N ASN A 204 1.78 -7.40 8.76
CA ASN A 204 1.38 -7.85 10.09
C ASN A 204 0.14 -7.03 10.53
N PRO A 205 -0.91 -7.62 11.13
CA PRO A 205 -2.03 -6.86 11.72
C PRO A 205 -1.61 -5.75 12.69
N THR A 206 -0.43 -5.89 13.32
CA THR A 206 0.11 -4.88 14.24
C THR A 206 0.87 -3.75 13.55
N SER A 207 1.16 -3.86 12.25
CA SER A 207 1.76 -2.77 11.47
C SER A 207 0.81 -1.59 11.34
N GLU A 208 1.33 -0.38 11.10
CA GLU A 208 0.50 0.81 10.90
C GLU A 208 -0.51 0.61 9.76
N LEU A 209 -0.07 0.05 8.62
CA LEU A 209 -0.94 -0.20 7.47
C LEU A 209 -1.98 -1.29 7.75
N GLY A 210 -1.60 -2.34 8.49
CA GLY A 210 -2.51 -3.39 8.96
C GLY A 210 -3.58 -2.86 9.90
N GLN A 211 -3.19 -2.03 10.87
CA GLN A 211 -4.12 -1.39 11.81
C GLN A 211 -5.09 -0.43 11.09
N LYS A 212 -4.59 0.40 10.16
CA LYS A 212 -5.43 1.25 9.31
C LYS A 212 -6.43 0.42 8.51
N SER A 213 -5.98 -0.68 7.92
CA SER A 213 -6.86 -1.56 7.14
C SER A 213 -7.93 -2.22 7.99
N TYR A 214 -7.58 -2.67 9.21
CA TYR A 214 -8.55 -3.22 10.16
C TYR A 214 -9.57 -2.16 10.60
N GLN A 215 -9.11 -0.95 10.89
CA GLN A 215 -9.97 0.18 11.24
C GLN A 215 -10.97 0.48 10.12
N GLN A 216 -10.56 0.44 8.86
CA GLN A 216 -11.47 0.61 7.72
C GLN A 216 -12.53 -0.50 7.65
N LEU A 217 -12.16 -1.75 7.93
CA LEU A 217 -13.12 -2.86 8.00
C LEU A 217 -14.13 -2.67 9.13
N TYR A 218 -13.68 -2.16 10.29
CA TYR A 218 -14.54 -1.84 11.43
C TYR A 218 -15.52 -0.71 11.11
N GLU A 219 -15.05 0.38 10.50
CA GLU A 219 -15.88 1.53 10.08
C GLU A 219 -16.98 1.15 9.09
N MET A 220 -16.72 0.16 8.23
CA MET A 220 -17.72 -0.36 7.29
C MET A 220 -18.66 -1.41 7.89
N GLY A 221 -18.48 -1.76 9.17
CA GLY A 221 -19.29 -2.76 9.87
C GLY A 221 -19.00 -4.21 9.46
N PHE A 222 -17.88 -4.47 8.77
CA PHE A 222 -17.48 -5.83 8.43
C PHE A 222 -17.03 -6.62 9.67
N VAL A 223 -16.40 -5.94 10.62
CA VAL A 223 -16.01 -6.50 11.92
C VAL A 223 -16.65 -5.69 13.05
N SER A 224 -17.03 -6.34 14.15
CA SER A 224 -17.71 -5.72 15.29
C SER A 224 -16.80 -5.40 16.47
N THR A 225 -15.58 -5.93 16.48
CA THR A 225 -14.63 -5.79 17.59
C THR A 225 -13.58 -4.73 17.22
N PRO A 226 -13.36 -3.70 18.04
CA PRO A 226 -12.29 -2.75 17.79
C PRO A 226 -10.92 -3.39 18.08
N ILE A 227 -9.86 -2.90 17.42
CA ILE A 227 -8.50 -3.32 17.74
C ILE A 227 -8.13 -2.73 19.11
N SER A 228 -7.71 -3.56 20.05
CA SER A 228 -7.17 -3.08 21.32
C SER A 228 -5.89 -2.31 21.01
N ALA A 229 -5.85 -1.02 21.34
CA ALA A 229 -4.61 -0.25 21.26
C ALA A 229 -3.52 -1.00 22.03
N PRO A 230 -2.27 -1.07 21.52
CA PRO A 230 -1.19 -1.67 22.28
C PRO A 230 -1.07 -0.90 23.59
N THR A 231 -1.41 -1.54 24.70
CA THR A 231 -1.15 -0.99 26.02
C THR A 231 0.36 -0.75 26.08
N PRO A 232 0.83 0.50 26.28
CA PRO A 232 2.22 0.69 26.64
C PRO A 232 2.42 -0.15 27.90
N THR A 233 3.29 -1.14 27.81
CA THR A 233 3.66 -1.94 28.98
C THR A 233 4.24 -0.97 29.98
N SER A 234 3.41 -0.50 30.91
CA SER A 234 3.85 0.10 32.16
C SER A 234 4.71 -0.98 32.81
N ALA A 235 6.02 -0.87 32.64
CA ALA A 235 6.97 -1.65 33.38
C ALA A 235 6.72 -1.36 34.86
N THR A 236 5.93 -2.22 35.50
CA THR A 236 5.85 -2.26 36.96
C THR A 236 7.22 -2.73 37.44
N PRO A 237 8.00 -1.89 38.15
CA PRO A 237 9.25 -2.36 38.73
C PRO A 237 8.89 -3.35 39.82
N ASN A 238 9.20 -4.62 39.59
CA ASN A 238 8.93 -5.71 40.51
C ASN A 238 9.88 -5.59 41.71
N ASN A 239 9.53 -4.75 42.68
CA ASN A 239 10.16 -4.72 43.99
C ASN A 239 9.28 -5.49 44.97
N SER A 240 9.49 -6.79 45.05
CA SER A 240 9.03 -7.60 46.18
C SER A 240 10.20 -7.76 47.17
N PRO A 241 10.05 -7.37 48.46
CA PRO A 241 11.06 -7.63 49.48
C PRO A 241 11.15 -9.14 49.78
N PRO A 242 12.33 -9.68 50.11
CA PRO A 242 12.46 -11.06 50.57
C PRO A 242 11.73 -11.23 51.91
N GLN A 243 10.79 -12.17 51.97
CA GLN A 243 10.20 -12.66 53.21
C GLN A 243 11.30 -13.41 53.98
N GLN A 244 11.56 -13.00 55.22
CA GLN A 244 12.36 -13.74 56.20
C GLN A 244 11.50 -14.79 56.89
#